data_AF-A0A1Y5Y9U3-F1
#
_entry.id   AF-A0A1Y5Y9U3-F1
#
_cell.length_a   1.000
_cell.length_b   1.000
_cell.length_c   1.000
_cell.angle_alpha   90.00
_cell.angle_beta   90.00
_cell.angle_gamma   90.00
#
_symmetry.space_group_name_H-M   'P 1'
#
loop_
_entity.id
_entity.type
_entity.pdbx_description
1 polymer ?
#
loop_
_entity_poly.entity_id
_entity_poly.type
_entity_poly.pdbx_seq_one_letter_code
_entity_poly.pdbx_strand_id
1 'polypeptide(L)'
;MASGTSIAEATSEHRWNPMPDPATTPVPNPPLPKNLSREERAHLKTFDELDFDVFTHAKWDRLGESHAQHVRVHWPDGHYTDGIDKHIEDLAALFVWAPDTRILSHPL
;
A
#
# COMPACT_ATOMS: atom_id res chain seq x y z
N MET A 1 42.55 -5.86 -44.72
CA MET A 1 41.61 -6.99 -44.88
C MET A 1 41.48 -7.70 -43.55
N ALA A 2 40.44 -7.39 -42.78
CA ALA A 2 39.77 -8.27 -41.82
C ALA A 2 38.66 -7.42 -41.17
N SER A 3 37.44 -7.62 -41.67
CA SER A 3 36.21 -7.03 -41.15
C SER A 3 35.94 -7.53 -39.73
N GLY A 4 35.75 -6.61 -38.79
CA GLY A 4 35.20 -6.91 -37.47
C GLY A 4 33.75 -6.48 -37.43
N THR A 5 32.86 -7.42 -37.76
CA THR A 5 31.41 -7.27 -37.71
C THR A 5 30.94 -6.79 -36.34
N SER A 6 30.04 -5.82 -36.35
CA SER A 6 29.32 -5.25 -35.21
C SER A 6 28.70 -6.33 -34.31
N ILE A 7 29.10 -6.36 -33.04
CA ILE A 7 28.38 -7.06 -31.97
C ILE A 7 27.24 -6.17 -31.44
N ALA A 8 26.34 -5.75 -32.32
CA ALA A 8 25.08 -5.11 -31.96
C ALA A 8 23.93 -6.11 -32.08
N GLU A 9 24.11 -7.33 -31.58
CA GLU A 9 23.12 -8.40 -31.74
C GLU A 9 23.22 -9.43 -30.62
N ALA A 10 22.81 -9.05 -29.40
CA ALA A 10 22.35 -9.99 -28.36
C ALA A 10 21.92 -9.24 -27.08
N THR A 11 20.78 -8.54 -27.08
CA THR A 11 19.99 -8.25 -25.85
C THR A 11 18.52 -7.91 -26.18
N SER A 12 17.86 -8.69 -27.05
CA SER A 12 16.47 -9.08 -26.78
C SER A 12 16.59 -10.52 -26.31
N GLU A 13 16.16 -10.94 -25.12
CA GLU A 13 14.78 -11.38 -24.89
C GLU A 13 14.52 -11.64 -23.39
N HIS A 14 14.77 -10.67 -22.51
CA HIS A 14 14.04 -10.60 -21.24
C HIS A 14 13.32 -9.26 -21.23
N ARG A 15 12.25 -9.19 -22.04
CA ARG A 15 11.27 -8.11 -21.90
C ARG A 15 10.70 -8.26 -20.50
N TRP A 16 11.07 -7.35 -19.60
CA TRP A 16 10.38 -7.18 -18.34
C TRP A 16 8.90 -7.02 -18.67
N ASN A 17 8.11 -8.03 -18.33
CA ASN A 17 6.67 -7.97 -18.47
C ASN A 17 6.16 -7.51 -17.10
N PRO A 18 5.65 -6.28 -16.97
CA PRO A 18 5.06 -5.83 -15.72
C PRO A 18 4.04 -6.87 -15.27
N MET A 19 4.01 -7.16 -13.96
CA MET A 19 2.86 -7.83 -13.40
C MET A 19 1.60 -7.01 -13.77
N PRO A 20 0.45 -7.67 -14.01
CA PRO A 20 -0.80 -6.97 -14.17
C PRO A 20 -1.02 -6.06 -12.96
N ASP A 21 -1.73 -4.96 -13.16
CA ASP A 21 -2.09 -4.05 -12.08
C ASP A 21 -2.70 -4.87 -10.92
N PRO A 22 -2.10 -4.85 -9.71
CA PRO A 22 -2.60 -5.65 -8.59
C PRO A 22 -4.02 -5.26 -8.15
N ALA A 23 -4.51 -4.07 -8.56
CA ALA A 23 -5.91 -3.68 -8.39
C ALA A 23 -6.86 -4.31 -9.45
N THR A 24 -6.32 -4.87 -10.54
CA THR A 24 -7.10 -5.59 -11.54
C THR A 24 -7.47 -6.96 -11.00
N THR A 25 -8.64 -7.03 -10.36
CA THR A 25 -9.23 -8.29 -9.95
C THR A 25 -10.21 -8.77 -11.05
N PRO A 26 -10.33 -10.09 -11.30
CA PRO A 26 -11.30 -10.62 -12.27
C PRO A 26 -12.76 -10.43 -11.82
N VAL A 27 -12.96 -10.07 -10.55
CA VAL A 27 -14.25 -9.72 -9.96
C VAL A 27 -14.44 -8.20 -10.09
N PRO A 28 -15.45 -7.74 -10.83
CA PRO A 28 -15.84 -6.33 -10.78
C PRO A 28 -16.09 -5.94 -9.33
N ASN A 29 -15.61 -4.76 -8.89
CA ASN A 29 -15.97 -4.24 -7.57
C ASN A 29 -17.50 -4.24 -7.47
N PRO A 30 -18.09 -5.04 -6.55
CA PRO A 30 -19.53 -5.07 -6.41
C PRO A 30 -20.00 -3.67 -6.00
N PRO A 31 -21.17 -3.22 -6.47
CA PRO A 31 -21.70 -1.94 -6.03
C PRO A 31 -21.87 -1.94 -4.52
N LEU A 32 -21.52 -0.83 -3.87
CA LEU A 32 -21.68 -0.67 -2.43
C LEU A 32 -23.11 -1.07 -1.99
N PRO A 33 -23.28 -1.84 -0.90
CA PRO A 33 -24.60 -2.26 -0.45
C PRO A 33 -25.44 -1.04 -0.07
N LYS A 34 -26.67 -0.96 -0.59
CA LYS A 34 -27.58 0.16 -0.28
C LYS A 34 -28.19 0.07 1.13
N ASN A 35 -28.20 -1.11 1.72
CA ASN A 35 -28.93 -1.42 2.95
C ASN A 35 -27.98 -1.90 4.07
N LEU A 36 -26.94 -1.12 4.35
CA LEU A 36 -26.03 -1.44 5.45
C LEU A 36 -26.80 -1.53 6.78
N SER A 37 -26.37 -2.43 7.65
CA SER A 37 -26.75 -2.50 9.05
C SER A 37 -26.14 -1.33 9.83
N ARG A 38 -26.56 -1.16 11.08
CA ARG A 38 -25.96 -0.16 11.97
C ARG A 38 -24.49 -0.46 12.25
N GLU A 39 -24.16 -1.74 12.41
CA GLU A 39 -22.80 -2.20 12.68
C GLU A 39 -21.88 -1.94 11.49
N GLU A 40 -22.31 -2.29 10.27
CA GLU A 40 -21.52 -2.03 9.06
C GLU A 40 -21.25 -0.53 8.86
N ARG A 41 -22.25 0.34 9.10
CA ARG A 41 -22.05 1.80 9.08
C ARG A 41 -21.04 2.26 10.13
N ALA A 42 -21.04 1.66 11.31
CA ALA A 42 -20.09 2.00 12.36
C ALA A 42 -18.67 1.61 11.97
N HIS A 43 -18.48 0.41 11.39
CA HIS A 43 -17.18 -0.04 10.90
C HIS A 43 -16.66 0.85 9.76
N LEU A 44 -17.50 1.24 8.80
CA LEU A 44 -17.09 2.16 7.74
C LEU A 44 -16.69 3.54 8.30
N LYS A 45 -17.43 4.06 9.29
CA LYS A 45 -17.04 5.30 9.96
C LYS A 45 -15.68 5.15 10.67
N THR A 46 -15.46 4.05 11.39
CA THR A 46 -14.18 3.79 12.04
C THR A 46 -13.06 3.69 11.01
N PHE A 47 -13.30 3.03 9.87
CA PHE A 47 -12.34 2.92 8.79
C PHE A 47 -11.95 4.29 8.22
N ASP A 48 -12.94 5.14 7.91
CA ASP A 48 -12.69 6.51 7.46
C ASP A 48 -11.89 7.33 8.49
N GLU A 49 -12.18 7.17 9.78
CA GLU A 49 -11.46 7.87 10.85
C GLU A 49 -10.00 7.43 10.96
N LEU A 50 -9.73 6.13 10.84
CA LEU A 50 -8.38 5.58 10.91
C LEU A 50 -7.50 6.09 9.74
N ASP A 51 -8.07 6.29 8.56
CA ASP A 51 -7.30 6.68 7.39
C ASP A 51 -7.22 8.21 7.20
N PHE A 52 -8.34 8.92 7.30
CA PHE A 52 -8.40 10.36 7.07
C PHE A 52 -7.93 11.19 8.26
N ASP A 53 -8.02 10.66 9.48
CA ASP A 53 -7.57 11.37 10.68
C ASP A 53 -6.31 10.74 11.29
N VAL A 54 -6.33 9.44 11.60
CA VAL A 54 -5.20 8.83 12.33
C VAL A 54 -3.94 8.72 11.47
N PHE A 55 -4.03 8.08 10.31
CA PHE A 55 -2.89 7.93 9.40
C PHE A 55 -2.43 9.28 8.85
N THR A 56 -3.35 10.05 8.26
CA THR A 56 -3.05 11.34 7.61
C THR A 56 -2.40 12.37 8.55
N HIS A 57 -2.75 12.36 9.84
CA HIS A 57 -2.14 13.27 10.82
C HIS A 57 -1.08 12.61 11.71
N ALA A 58 -0.58 11.44 11.31
CA ALA A 58 0.51 10.76 12.01
C ALA A 58 0.25 10.50 13.51
N LYS A 59 -0.99 10.13 13.88
CA LYS A 59 -1.39 9.87 15.28
C LYS A 59 -0.98 8.46 15.71
N TRP A 60 0.32 8.24 15.87
CA TRP A 60 0.91 6.92 16.10
C TRP A 60 0.45 6.23 17.39
N ASP A 61 0.05 7.00 18.40
CA ASP A 61 -0.54 6.51 19.63
C ASP A 61 -1.87 5.76 19.40
N ARG A 62 -2.57 6.06 18.30
CA ARG A 62 -3.83 5.41 17.90
C ARG A 62 -3.66 4.23 16.94
N LEU A 63 -2.44 3.94 16.49
CA LEU A 63 -2.24 2.89 15.47
C LEU A 63 -2.61 1.48 15.97
N GLY A 64 -2.62 1.28 17.29
CA GLY A 64 -3.11 0.05 17.93
C GLY A 64 -4.61 -0.21 17.76
N GLU A 65 -5.40 0.76 17.30
CA GLU A 65 -6.82 0.55 16.96
C GLU A 65 -7.01 -0.33 15.72
N SER A 66 -6.03 -0.34 14.80
CA SER A 66 -6.06 -1.13 13.57
C SER A 66 -4.98 -2.22 13.50
N HIS A 67 -3.93 -2.15 14.32
CA HIS A 67 -2.80 -3.07 14.29
C HIS A 67 -2.60 -3.80 15.62
N ALA A 68 -2.34 -5.11 15.54
CA ALA A 68 -1.94 -5.90 16.70
C ALA A 68 -0.49 -5.57 17.12
N GLN A 69 -0.18 -5.75 18.41
CA GLN A 69 1.15 -5.49 18.97
C GLN A 69 2.26 -6.28 18.27
N HIS A 70 1.99 -7.54 17.90
CA HIS A 70 2.92 -8.44 17.21
C HIS A 70 2.54 -8.63 15.74
N VAL A 71 2.28 -7.54 15.03
CA VAL A 71 1.99 -7.56 13.59
C VAL A 71 3.26 -7.75 12.76
N ARG A 72 3.18 -8.51 11.67
CA ARG A 72 4.18 -8.50 10.60
C ARG A 72 3.67 -7.64 9.44
N VAL A 73 4.42 -6.61 9.06
CA VAL A 73 4.06 -5.74 7.93
C VAL A 73 5.07 -5.90 6.81
N HIS A 74 4.59 -6.13 5.60
CA HIS A 74 5.42 -6.23 4.39
C HIS A 74 5.44 -4.90 3.66
N TRP A 75 6.64 -4.45 3.27
CA TRP A 75 6.85 -3.19 2.58
C TRP A 75 7.07 -3.39 1.08
N PRO A 76 6.80 -2.36 0.24
CA PRO A 76 6.92 -2.47 -1.22
C PRO A 76 8.32 -2.80 -1.76
N ASP A 77 9.36 -2.50 -0.99
CA ASP A 77 10.76 -2.83 -1.32
C ASP A 77 11.16 -4.27 -0.94
N GLY A 78 10.22 -5.05 -0.38
CA GLY A 78 10.38 -6.45 -0.05
C GLY A 78 10.86 -6.75 1.38
N HIS A 79 11.19 -5.73 2.19
CA HIS A 79 11.47 -5.98 3.61
C HIS A 79 10.17 -6.17 4.41
N TYR A 80 10.31 -6.60 5.66
CA TYR A 80 9.20 -6.68 6.61
C TYR A 80 9.63 -6.21 7.99
N THR A 81 8.66 -5.76 8.77
CA THR A 81 8.82 -5.45 10.19
C THR A 81 8.09 -6.49 11.03
N ASP A 82 8.57 -6.74 12.24
CA ASP A 82 7.88 -7.53 13.26
C ASP A 82 7.64 -6.65 14.48
N GLY A 83 6.38 -6.47 14.86
CA GLY A 83 5.95 -5.62 15.95
C GLY A 83 5.51 -4.22 15.51
N ILE A 84 4.53 -3.67 16.24
CA ILE A 84 3.94 -2.37 15.93
C ILE A 84 4.93 -1.21 16.09
N ASP A 85 5.84 -1.29 17.06
CA ASP A 85 6.83 -0.23 17.31
C ASP A 85 7.72 -0.01 16.10
N LYS A 86 8.26 -1.11 15.53
CA LYS A 86 9.11 -1.02 14.35
C LYS A 86 8.32 -0.52 13.12
N HIS A 87 7.07 -0.94 12.99
CA HIS A 87 6.21 -0.44 11.93
C HIS A 87 5.95 1.07 12.04
N ILE A 88 5.71 1.59 13.25
CA ILE A 88 5.53 3.03 13.52
C ILE A 88 6.78 3.82 13.16
N GLU A 89 7.98 3.33 13.51
CA GLU A 89 9.24 3.99 13.14
C GLU A 89 9.36 4.17 11.62
N ASP A 90 9.03 3.13 10.85
CA ASP A 90 9.14 3.16 9.40
C ASP A 90 8.05 4.03 8.76
N LEU A 91 6.83 4.02 9.30
CA LEU A 91 5.77 4.96 8.91
C LEU A 91 6.17 6.42 9.20
N ALA A 92 6.77 6.70 10.36
CA ALA A 92 7.24 8.04 10.67
C ALA A 92 8.33 8.50 9.69
N ALA A 93 9.24 7.60 9.30
CA ALA A 93 10.26 7.89 8.29
C ALA A 93 9.66 8.18 6.90
N LEU A 94 8.58 7.48 6.52
CA LEU A 94 7.83 7.76 5.29
C LEU A 94 7.32 9.20 5.25
N PHE A 95 6.77 9.71 6.35
CA PHE A 95 6.26 11.10 6.44
C PHE A 95 7.38 12.15 6.45
N VAL A 96 8.60 11.81 6.88
CA VAL A 96 9.76 12.70 6.73
C VAL A 96 10.16 12.82 5.25
N TRP A 97 10.13 11.70 4.52
CA TRP A 97 10.47 11.67 3.10
C TRP A 97 9.39 12.30 2.21
N ALA A 98 8.12 12.02 2.49
CA ALA A 98 6.95 12.55 1.79
C ALA A 98 6.03 13.30 2.77
N PRO A 99 6.32 14.58 3.07
CA PRO A 99 5.60 15.34 4.09
C PRO A 99 4.15 15.69 3.72
N ASP A 100 3.77 15.51 2.46
CA ASP A 100 2.40 15.71 1.98
C ASP A 100 1.56 14.41 1.92
N THR A 101 2.10 13.30 2.45
CA THR A 101 1.41 12.01 2.56
C THR A 101 0.09 12.17 3.31
N ARG A 102 -1.01 11.87 2.61
CA ARG A 102 -2.37 11.89 3.15
C ARG A 102 -3.29 11.05 2.30
N ILE A 103 -4.30 10.49 2.94
CA ILE A 103 -5.36 9.77 2.24
C ILE A 103 -6.46 10.77 1.90
N LEU A 104 -6.87 10.82 0.63
CA LEU A 104 -7.86 11.80 0.13
C LEU A 104 -9.22 11.18 -0.17
N SER A 105 -9.26 9.86 -0.43
CA SER A 105 -10.50 9.16 -0.74
C SER A 105 -10.38 7.67 -0.43
N HIS A 106 -11.46 7.09 0.08
CA HIS A 106 -11.75 5.66 -0.01
C HIS A 106 -12.76 5.43 -1.12
N PRO A 107 -12.35 4.89 -2.28
CA PRO A 107 -13.32 4.39 -3.25
C PRO A 107 -14.01 3.15 -2.65
N LEU A 108 -15.31 3.29 -2.38
CA LEU A 108 -16.21 2.26 -1.87
C LEU A 108 -17.15 1.75 -2.97
#